data_AF-A0A6J8DZN4-F1
#
_entry.id   AF-A0A6J8DZN4-F1
#
_cell.length_a   1.000
_cell.length_b   1.000
_cell.length_c   1.000
_cell.angle_alpha   90.00
_cell.angle_beta   90.00
_cell.angle_gamma   90.00
#
_symmetry.space_group_name_H-M   'P 1'
#
loop_
_entity.id
_entity.type
_entity.pdbx_description
1 polymer ?
#
loop_
_entity_poly.entity_id
_entity_poly.type
_entity_poly.pdbx_seq_one_letter_code
_entity_poly.pdbx_strand_id
1 'polypeptide(L)'
;MPCGRGKKPHKATQKRKGKANKRNETALAYLDDPDQPQVPPPRPPDGGYVIYFLKDCDNKVSKCYGCKGNLKHEGQIPQPPGDLVVVSRGRREYFKDGTKLYGEINNIYFHLSEQCIKSKNTFFVPSLVYVAPYVVSQFQQDHKDLLDQCSITYNI
;
A
#
# COMPACT_ATOMS: atom_id res chain seq x y z
N MET A 1 -45.08 47.39 -6.47
CA MET A 1 -43.64 47.74 -6.63
C MET A 1 -43.27 48.77 -5.55
N PRO A 2 -42.07 48.82 -4.93
CA PRO A 2 -40.97 47.85 -4.69
C PRO A 2 -40.84 47.50 -3.16
N CYS A 3 -40.50 46.28 -2.70
CA CYS A 3 -39.18 45.62 -2.61
C CYS A 3 -38.03 46.44 -1.97
N GLY A 4 -37.84 46.33 -0.65
CA GLY A 4 -36.70 46.90 0.09
C GLY A 4 -35.92 45.85 0.89
N ARG A 5 -34.72 45.51 0.41
CA ARG A 5 -33.76 44.52 0.93
C ARG A 5 -33.09 44.98 2.23
N GLY A 6 -33.36 44.29 3.35
CA GLY A 6 -32.51 44.33 4.55
C GLY A 6 -31.30 43.40 4.39
N LYS A 7 -30.10 43.98 4.37
CA LYS A 7 -28.81 43.27 4.28
C LYS A 7 -28.58 42.46 5.57
N LYS A 8 -28.38 41.14 5.45
CA LYS A 8 -27.93 40.27 6.55
C LYS A 8 -26.42 40.48 6.77
N PRO A 9 -25.93 40.60 8.02
CA PRO A 9 -24.50 40.75 8.28
C PRO A 9 -23.71 39.49 7.91
N HIS A 10 -22.49 39.71 7.42
CA HIS A 10 -21.52 38.70 7.02
C HIS A 10 -21.26 37.70 8.16
N LYS A 11 -21.49 36.40 7.88
CA LYS A 11 -21.03 35.30 8.74
C LYS A 11 -19.51 35.20 8.60
N ALA A 12 -18.80 35.47 9.69
CA ALA A 12 -17.38 35.20 9.83
C ALA A 12 -17.11 33.70 9.58
N THR A 13 -16.23 33.39 8.63
CA THR A 13 -15.77 32.04 8.34
C THR A 13 -14.85 31.58 9.48
N GLN A 14 -15.37 30.78 10.41
CA GLN A 14 -14.53 30.14 11.41
C GLN A 14 -13.57 29.15 10.74
N LYS A 15 -12.27 29.47 10.74
CA LYS A 15 -11.18 28.54 10.44
C LYS A 15 -11.33 27.31 11.34
N ARG A 16 -11.66 26.16 10.75
CA ARG A 16 -11.55 24.87 11.44
C ARG A 16 -10.08 24.61 11.76
N LYS A 17 -9.68 24.83 13.02
CA LYS A 17 -8.43 24.32 13.57
C LYS A 17 -8.46 22.79 13.43
N GLY A 18 -7.49 22.23 12.72
CA GLY A 18 -7.31 20.78 12.65
C GLY A 18 -7.24 20.22 14.06
N LYS A 19 -8.14 19.28 14.38
CA LYS A 19 -8.12 18.55 15.64
C LYS A 19 -6.86 17.70 15.62
N ALA A 20 -5.90 18.03 16.48
CA ALA A 20 -4.76 17.18 16.74
C ALA A 20 -5.30 15.81 17.18
N ASN A 21 -4.95 14.75 16.44
CA ASN A 21 -5.26 13.39 16.85
C ASN A 21 -4.53 13.12 18.16
N LYS A 22 -5.33 12.98 19.21
CA LYS A 22 -4.91 12.58 20.55
C LYS A 22 -4.24 11.20 20.40
N ARG A 23 -2.92 11.16 20.57
CA ARG A 23 -2.15 9.92 20.63
C ARG A 23 -2.78 9.03 21.70
N ASN A 24 -3.13 7.82 21.31
CA ASN A 24 -3.42 6.72 22.22
C ASN A 24 -2.09 6.29 22.86
N GLU A 25 -1.83 6.77 24.07
CA GLU A 25 -0.66 6.44 24.90
C GLU A 25 -0.72 4.99 25.48
N THR A 26 -1.29 4.03 24.75
CA THR A 26 -1.56 2.67 25.26
C THR A 26 -1.08 1.56 24.34
N ALA A 27 0.02 1.79 23.61
CA ALA A 27 0.70 0.75 22.84
C ALA A 27 2.21 0.70 23.13
N LEU A 28 2.58 0.95 24.39
CA LEU A 28 3.98 1.02 24.86
C LEU A 28 4.34 -0.16 25.76
N ALA A 29 3.90 -1.36 25.42
CA ALA A 29 4.29 -2.58 26.12
C ALA A 29 4.06 -3.82 25.25
N TYR A 30 4.83 -3.99 24.17
CA TYR A 30 5.13 -5.33 23.64
C TYR A 30 6.48 -5.28 22.92
N LEU A 31 7.51 -5.50 23.75
CA LEU A 31 8.78 -6.17 23.44
C LEU A 31 9.71 -5.52 22.39
N ASP A 32 10.62 -4.68 22.90
CA ASP A 32 12.01 -4.64 22.44
C ASP A 32 12.63 -6.04 22.64
N ASP A 33 12.48 -6.91 21.65
CA ASP A 33 13.37 -8.07 21.44
C ASP A 33 14.48 -7.61 20.48
N PRO A 34 15.73 -7.38 20.96
CA PRO A 34 16.80 -6.80 20.14
C PRO A 34 17.39 -7.75 19.09
N ASP A 35 16.81 -8.94 18.88
CA ASP A 35 17.36 -9.99 18.02
C ASP A 35 16.40 -10.42 16.88
N GLN A 36 15.38 -9.63 16.55
CA GLN A 36 14.74 -9.78 15.24
C GLN A 36 15.65 -9.13 14.18
N PRO A 37 16.15 -9.88 13.18
CA PRO A 37 16.81 -9.27 12.03
C PRO A 37 15.78 -8.33 11.41
N GLN A 38 16.00 -7.01 11.54
CA GLN A 38 15.19 -6.04 10.83
C GLN A 38 15.50 -6.23 9.35
N VAL A 39 14.70 -7.07 8.68
CA VAL A 39 14.79 -7.24 7.24
C VAL A 39 14.67 -5.84 6.66
N PRO A 40 15.68 -5.36 5.91
CA PRO A 40 15.62 -4.03 5.36
C PRO A 40 14.34 -3.92 4.54
N PRO A 41 13.59 -2.81 4.68
CA PRO A 41 12.31 -2.67 4.01
C PRO A 41 12.48 -2.89 2.50
N PRO A 42 11.46 -3.43 1.83
CA PRO A 42 11.55 -3.79 0.41
C PRO A 42 12.07 -2.60 -0.41
N ARG A 43 13.17 -2.80 -1.14
CA ARG A 43 13.71 -1.81 -2.09
C ARG A 43 13.81 -2.46 -3.46
N PRO A 44 12.68 -2.65 -4.15
CA PRO A 44 12.71 -3.18 -5.51
C PRO A 44 13.48 -2.20 -6.42
N PRO A 45 14.21 -2.72 -7.43
CA PRO A 45 14.84 -1.86 -8.44
C PRO A 45 13.79 -1.01 -9.15
N ASP A 46 14.20 0.13 -9.68
CA ASP A 46 13.28 1.03 -10.37
C ASP A 46 12.66 0.34 -11.59
N GLY A 47 11.32 0.34 -11.68
CA GLY A 47 10.58 -0.41 -12.69
C GLY A 47 10.45 -1.92 -12.43
N GLY A 48 11.09 -2.45 -11.39
CA GLY A 48 10.97 -3.84 -10.97
C GLY A 48 9.72 -4.12 -10.14
N TYR A 49 9.31 -5.38 -10.15
CA TYR A 49 8.25 -5.92 -9.31
C TYR A 49 8.83 -7.07 -8.48
N VAL A 50 8.66 -7.02 -7.16
CA VAL A 50 9.23 -8.00 -6.24
C VAL A 50 8.17 -8.46 -5.25
N ILE A 51 8.15 -9.77 -4.95
CA ILE A 51 7.25 -10.33 -3.95
C ILE A 51 7.86 -10.23 -2.55
N TYR A 52 7.04 -9.76 -1.60
CA TYR A 52 7.36 -9.71 -0.17
C TYR A 52 6.18 -10.21 0.64
N PHE A 53 6.46 -10.68 1.86
CA PHE A 53 5.41 -10.86 2.86
C PHE A 53 4.99 -9.51 3.44
N LEU A 54 3.69 -9.39 3.76
CA LEU A 54 3.10 -8.23 4.43
C LEU A 54 3.69 -7.99 5.83
N LYS A 55 4.23 -9.05 6.47
CA LYS A 55 4.92 -8.97 7.77
C LYS A 55 6.27 -8.25 7.67
N ASP A 56 6.92 -8.30 6.50
CA ASP A 56 8.22 -7.68 6.25
C ASP A 56 8.09 -6.23 5.71
N CYS A 57 6.85 -5.76 5.54
CA CYS A 57 6.54 -4.43 5.03
C CYS A 57 6.28 -3.43 6.17
N ASP A 58 6.43 -2.12 5.90
CA ASP A 58 6.11 -1.07 6.87
C ASP A 58 4.66 -1.22 7.39
N ASN A 59 4.47 -1.04 8.71
CA ASN A 59 3.17 -1.09 9.37
C ASN A 59 2.14 -0.12 8.79
N LYS A 60 2.57 0.95 8.12
CA LYS A 60 1.69 1.92 7.44
C LYS A 60 1.08 1.38 6.13
N VAL A 61 1.58 0.25 5.62
CA VAL A 61 1.08 -0.37 4.39
C VAL A 61 -0.29 -0.99 4.66
N SER A 62 -1.31 -0.40 4.03
CA SER A 62 -2.71 -0.78 4.26
C SER A 62 -3.53 -0.89 2.98
N LYS A 63 -3.12 -0.26 1.86
CA LYS A 63 -3.91 -0.20 0.63
C LYS A 63 -3.15 -0.62 -0.60
N CYS A 64 -3.83 -1.39 -1.45
CA CYS A 64 -3.36 -1.74 -2.77
C CYS A 64 -3.42 -0.52 -3.70
N TYR A 65 -2.35 -0.27 -4.44
CA TYR A 65 -2.27 0.86 -5.35
C TYR A 65 -3.16 0.69 -6.60
N GLY A 66 -3.40 -0.56 -7.01
CA GLY A 66 -4.28 -0.91 -8.13
C GLY A 66 -5.75 -0.76 -7.78
N CYS A 67 -6.32 -1.77 -7.12
CA CYS A 67 -7.75 -1.86 -6.82
C CYS A 67 -8.23 -0.93 -5.67
N LYS A 68 -7.31 -0.29 -4.94
CA LYS A 68 -7.60 0.54 -3.74
C LYS A 68 -8.17 -0.23 -2.55
N GLY A 69 -8.29 -1.55 -2.65
CA GLY A 69 -8.68 -2.44 -1.56
C GLY A 69 -7.66 -2.49 -0.43
N ASN A 70 -8.09 -3.02 0.71
CA ASN A 70 -7.24 -3.18 1.88
C ASN A 70 -6.27 -4.36 1.68
N LEU A 71 -5.02 -4.17 2.07
CA LEU A 71 -3.99 -5.21 2.15
C LEU A 71 -4.00 -5.89 3.53
N LYS A 72 -4.32 -5.11 4.57
CA LYS A 72 -4.49 -5.57 5.94
C LYS A 72 -5.94 -5.29 6.36
N HIS A 73 -6.69 -6.33 6.68
CA HIS A 73 -8.06 -6.18 7.17
C HIS A 73 -7.99 -5.87 8.66
N GLU A 74 -8.52 -4.72 9.08
CA GLU A 74 -8.46 -4.26 10.48
C GLU A 74 -7.04 -4.18 11.06
N GLY A 75 -6.04 -3.93 10.19
CA GLY A 75 -4.62 -3.91 10.58
C GLY A 75 -4.00 -5.29 10.75
N GLN A 76 -4.77 -6.37 10.61
CA GLN A 76 -4.28 -7.75 10.66
C GLN A 76 -3.79 -8.20 9.29
N ILE A 77 -2.71 -8.99 9.30
CA ILE A 77 -2.19 -9.64 8.09
C ILE A 77 -3.14 -10.81 7.77
N PRO A 78 -3.70 -10.88 6.55
CA PRO A 78 -4.55 -11.98 6.13
C PRO A 78 -3.77 -13.30 6.15
N GLN A 79 -4.49 -14.42 6.19
CA GLN A 79 -3.88 -15.75 6.10
C GLN A 79 -3.30 -15.98 4.69
N PRO A 80 -2.35 -16.92 4.55
CA PRO A 80 -1.93 -17.45 3.27
C PRO A 80 -3.12 -17.76 2.35
N PRO A 81 -3.06 -17.43 1.05
CA PRO A 81 -1.95 -16.79 0.35
C PRO A 81 -2.02 -15.24 0.31
N GLY A 82 -2.95 -14.65 1.06
CA GLY A 82 -3.21 -13.20 1.05
C GLY A 82 -2.16 -12.36 1.77
N ASP A 83 -1.25 -12.98 2.52
CA ASP A 83 -0.12 -12.36 3.21
C ASP A 83 1.02 -11.93 2.26
N LEU A 84 0.93 -12.26 0.97
CA LEU A 84 1.87 -11.83 -0.06
C LEU A 84 1.45 -10.53 -0.76
N VAL A 85 2.45 -9.70 -1.06
CA VAL A 85 2.28 -8.46 -1.83
C VAL A 85 3.36 -8.31 -2.88
N VAL A 86 2.98 -7.68 -3.99
CA VAL A 86 3.93 -7.22 -5.00
C VAL A 86 4.30 -5.78 -4.72
N VAL A 87 5.60 -5.53 -4.60
CA VAL A 87 6.16 -4.20 -4.32
C VAL A 87 6.91 -3.71 -5.54
N SER A 88 6.69 -2.45 -5.90
CA SER A 88 7.44 -1.74 -6.94
C SER A 88 7.78 -0.33 -6.45
N ARG A 89 8.73 0.35 -7.09
CA ARG A 89 9.02 1.77 -6.84
C ARG A 89 8.41 2.62 -7.93
N GLY A 90 7.63 3.63 -7.53
CA GLY A 90 6.98 4.52 -8.46
C GLY A 90 6.46 5.80 -7.82
N ARG A 91 6.01 6.72 -8.67
CA ARG A 91 5.37 7.96 -8.23
C ARG A 91 3.88 7.71 -8.03
N ARG A 92 3.37 8.01 -6.84
CA ARG A 92 1.94 7.94 -6.58
C ARG A 92 1.23 9.13 -7.23
N GLU A 93 0.18 8.82 -7.96
CA GLU A 93 -0.71 9.83 -8.54
C GLU A 93 -1.64 10.38 -7.48
N TYR A 94 -1.77 11.71 -7.43
CA TYR A 94 -2.76 12.39 -6.60
C TYR A 94 -3.37 13.56 -7.36
N PHE A 95 -4.55 14.00 -6.93
CA PHE A 95 -5.22 15.16 -7.52
C PHE A 95 -5.19 16.33 -6.55
N LYS A 96 -4.83 17.51 -7.06
CA LYS A 96 -4.92 18.77 -6.33
C LYS A 96 -5.56 19.79 -7.25
N ASP A 97 -6.66 20.39 -6.80
CA ASP A 97 -7.40 21.41 -7.55
C ASP A 97 -7.76 20.96 -8.98
N GLY A 98 -8.20 19.71 -9.13
CA GLY A 98 -8.55 19.10 -10.42
C GLY A 98 -7.36 18.70 -11.31
N THR A 99 -6.13 19.07 -10.92
CA THR A 99 -4.92 18.73 -11.67
C THR A 99 -4.31 17.44 -11.13
N LYS A 100 -3.96 16.52 -12.05
CA LYS A 100 -3.23 15.30 -11.74
C LYS A 100 -1.77 15.63 -11.51
N LEU A 101 -1.26 15.30 -10.33
CA LEU A 101 0.12 15.49 -9.91
C LEU A 101 0.76 14.14 -9.55
N TYR A 102 2.08 14.13 -9.57
CA TYR A 102 2.91 12.97 -9.24
C TYR A 102 3.71 13.27 -7.98
N GLY A 103 3.62 12.39 -6.98
CA GLY A 103 4.40 12.49 -5.76
C GLY A 103 5.85 12.05 -5.94
N GLU A 104 6.57 12.00 -4.83
CA GLU A 104 7.91 11.43 -4.76
C GLU A 104 7.90 9.93 -5.09
N ILE A 105 9.06 9.43 -5.55
CA ILE A 105 9.26 8.01 -5.80
C ILE A 105 9.25 7.27 -4.47
N ASN A 106 8.27 6.39 -4.30
CA ASN A 106 8.08 5.61 -3.09
C ASN A 106 7.66 4.19 -3.44
N ASN A 107 7.68 3.31 -2.43
CA ASN A 107 7.13 1.98 -2.59
C ASN A 107 5.62 2.03 -2.82
N ILE A 108 5.19 1.33 -3.86
CA ILE A 108 3.80 1.05 -4.18
C ILE A 108 3.56 -0.44 -4.01
N TYR A 109 2.45 -0.76 -3.38
CA TYR A 109 2.11 -2.12 -2.96
C TYR A 109 0.87 -2.55 -3.71
N PHE A 110 0.87 -3.77 -4.21
CA PHE A 110 -0.26 -4.38 -4.91
C PHE A 110 -0.60 -5.70 -4.23
N HIS A 111 -1.87 -6.09 -4.31
CA HIS A 111 -2.22 -7.49 -4.12
C HIS A 111 -1.48 -8.34 -5.16
N LEU A 112 -1.22 -9.59 -4.83
CA LEU A 112 -0.70 -10.59 -5.75
C LEU A 112 -1.78 -10.97 -6.78
N SER A 113 -2.04 -10.06 -7.70
CA SER A 113 -3.07 -10.14 -8.73
C SER A 113 -2.63 -9.33 -9.94
N GLU A 114 -2.58 -9.98 -11.10
CA GLU A 114 -2.22 -9.33 -12.36
C GLU A 114 -3.11 -8.12 -12.67
N GLN A 115 -4.41 -8.21 -12.36
CA GLN A 115 -5.39 -7.13 -12.56
C GLN A 115 -5.02 -5.88 -11.75
N CYS A 116 -4.56 -6.06 -10.50
CA CYS A 116 -4.16 -4.93 -9.66
C CYS A 116 -2.98 -4.18 -10.28
N ILE A 117 -2.01 -4.90 -10.85
CA ILE A 117 -0.81 -4.30 -11.43
C ILE A 117 -1.12 -3.69 -12.80
N LYS A 118 -1.86 -4.41 -13.67
CA LYS A 118 -2.26 -3.95 -15.00
C LYS A 118 -3.15 -2.72 -15.00
N SER A 119 -3.91 -2.49 -13.92
CA SER A 119 -4.66 -1.25 -13.73
C SER A 119 -3.78 0.01 -13.67
N LYS A 120 -2.48 -0.15 -13.40
CA LYS A 120 -1.49 0.93 -13.32
C LYS A 120 -0.35 0.81 -14.33
N ASN A 121 -0.06 -0.39 -14.81
CA ASN A 121 0.92 -0.63 -15.85
C ASN A 121 0.42 -1.73 -16.79
N THR A 122 -0.16 -1.35 -17.93
CA THR A 122 -0.73 -2.28 -18.92
C THR A 122 0.31 -3.20 -19.54
N PHE A 123 1.59 -2.82 -19.50
CA PHE A 123 2.71 -3.60 -20.04
C PHE A 123 3.35 -4.53 -18.99
N PHE A 124 2.69 -4.73 -17.86
CA PHE A 124 3.15 -5.66 -16.84
C PHE A 124 3.25 -7.09 -17.39
N VAL A 125 4.39 -7.74 -17.13
CA VAL A 125 4.68 -9.13 -17.49
C VAL A 125 4.91 -9.93 -16.20
N PRO A 126 4.01 -10.87 -15.83
CA PRO A 126 4.12 -11.64 -14.60
C PRO A 126 5.44 -12.40 -14.42
N SER A 127 6.00 -12.93 -15.51
CA SER A 127 7.27 -13.69 -15.50
C SER A 127 8.51 -12.84 -15.15
N LEU A 128 8.39 -11.51 -15.13
CA LEU A 128 9.46 -10.60 -14.70
C LEU A 128 9.38 -10.24 -13.22
N VAL A 129 8.41 -10.77 -12.49
CA VAL A 129 8.31 -10.57 -11.04
C VAL A 129 9.43 -11.36 -10.36
N TYR A 130 10.28 -10.66 -9.63
CA TYR A 130 11.36 -11.28 -8.88
C TYR A 130 10.84 -11.78 -7.53
N VAL A 131 11.24 -13.00 -7.17
CA VAL A 131 10.96 -13.59 -5.87
C VAL A 131 12.31 -13.92 -5.22
N ALA A 132 12.57 -13.32 -4.06
CA ALA A 132 13.82 -13.55 -3.37
C ALA A 132 13.88 -14.99 -2.78
N PRO A 133 15.03 -15.66 -2.78
CA PRO A 133 15.13 -17.06 -2.31
C PRO A 133 14.63 -17.28 -0.88
N TYR A 134 14.85 -16.32 0.02
CA TYR A 134 14.36 -16.39 1.40
C TYR A 134 12.83 -16.29 1.53
N VAL A 135 12.16 -15.73 0.51
CA VAL A 135 10.70 -15.66 0.43
C VAL A 135 10.18 -17.02 -0.03
N VAL A 136 10.83 -17.61 -1.04
CA VAL A 136 10.51 -18.96 -1.56
C VAL A 136 10.64 -20.03 -0.47
N SER A 137 11.66 -19.95 0.39
CA SER A 137 11.86 -20.92 1.48
C SER A 137 10.74 -20.92 2.53
N GLN A 138 9.94 -19.85 2.58
CA GLN A 138 8.81 -19.69 3.51
C GLN A 138 7.46 -19.94 2.81
N PHE A 139 7.45 -20.34 1.54
CA PHE A 139 6.19 -20.58 0.83
C PHE A 139 5.47 -21.83 1.34
N GLN A 140 4.21 -21.62 1.73
CA GLN A 140 3.24 -22.68 1.93
C GLN A 140 2.67 -23.12 0.57
N GLN A 141 1.95 -24.24 0.54
CA GLN A 141 1.37 -24.76 -0.69
C GLN A 141 0.42 -23.75 -1.35
N ASP A 142 -0.41 -23.08 -0.55
CA ASP A 142 -1.35 -22.06 -1.02
C ASP A 142 -0.66 -20.89 -1.76
N HIS A 143 0.58 -20.54 -1.36
CA HIS A 143 1.37 -19.53 -2.07
C HIS A 143 1.75 -19.98 -3.48
N LYS A 144 2.17 -21.24 -3.61
CA LYS A 144 2.59 -21.82 -4.88
C LYS A 144 1.40 -21.90 -5.85
N ASP A 145 0.27 -22.38 -5.34
CA ASP A 145 -0.97 -22.49 -6.11
C ASP A 145 -1.43 -21.12 -6.63
N LEU A 146 -1.30 -20.06 -5.82
CA LEU A 146 -1.63 -18.68 -6.25
C LEU A 146 -0.63 -18.13 -7.29
N LEU A 147 0.66 -18.43 -7.14
CA LEU A 147 1.69 -17.98 -8.08
C LEU A 147 1.56 -18.64 -9.45
N ASP A 148 1.23 -19.93 -9.46
CA ASP A 148 0.93 -20.69 -10.68
C ASP A 148 -0.28 -20.10 -11.40
N GLN A 149 -1.35 -19.76 -10.67
CA GLN A 149 -2.51 -19.05 -11.23
C GLN A 149 -2.15 -17.68 -11.82
N CYS A 150 -1.17 -16.99 -11.22
CA CYS A 150 -0.72 -15.68 -11.67
C CYS A 150 0.35 -15.73 -12.77
N SER A 151 0.76 -16.92 -13.24
CA SER A 151 1.85 -17.11 -14.20
C SER A 151 3.18 -16.47 -13.75
N ILE A 152 3.43 -16.40 -12.44
CA ILE A 152 4.66 -15.87 -11.87
C ILE A 152 5.67 -17.00 -11.74
N THR A 153 6.75 -16.93 -12.52
CA THR A 153 7.85 -17.87 -12.46
C THR A 153 8.85 -17.46 -11.38
N TYR A 154 9.19 -18.37 -10.48
CA TYR A 154 10.27 -18.19 -9.51
C TYR A 154 11.26 -19.35 -9.63
N ASN A 155 12.55 -19.05 -9.49
CA ASN A 155 13.60 -20.08 -9.53
C ASN A 155 13.59 -20.84 -8.19
N ILE A 156 13.48 -22.17 -8.29
CA ILE A 156 13.60 -23.11 -7.17
C ILE A 156 15.08 -23.33 -6.88
#